data_AF-F7L2Z0-F1
#
_entry.id   AF-F7L2Z0-F1
#
_cell.length_a   1.000
_cell.length_b   1.000
_cell.length_c   1.000
_cell.angle_alpha   90.00
_cell.angle_beta   90.00
_cell.angle_gamma   90.00
#
_symmetry.space_group_name_H-M   'P 1'
#
loop_
_entity.id
_entity.type
_entity.pdbx_description
1 polymer ?
#
loop_
_entity_poly.entity_id
_entity_poly.type
_entity_poly.pdbx_seq_one_letter_code
_entity_poly.pdbx_strand_id
1 'polypeptide(L)'
;MDKDLMKNNDLGKILKNYLKQENITINTLSKESKIKLETIKKILENNYNKPHKSTLEKLYSLSKLNLDDKEYIKNLIEKKNEKKSKSFDENIRKYENLLNKIDSLIEENEILKEKVKVFDLSKKENEDYFTRRKVGAFDNDLQSNSLLITKIWDFNKNILKEWADVKLLLDINDRTKTQKMKKGLKSIAKDFKKIAEYLEDICFDSSEIKEDEVIIMNEKNGKKE
;
A
#
# COMPACT_ATOMS: atom_id res chain seq x y z
N MET A 1 66.47 35.64 1.46
CA MET A 1 66.30 34.38 0.70
C MET A 1 64.93 33.84 1.11
N ASP A 2 63.91 34.22 0.34
CA ASP A 2 62.50 34.14 0.72
C ASP A 2 61.99 32.70 0.72
N LYS A 3 61.74 32.18 1.93
CA LYS A 3 60.99 30.95 2.17
C LYS A 3 59.54 31.30 2.52
N ASP A 4 58.74 31.63 1.52
CA ASP A 4 57.27 31.63 1.67
C ASP A 4 56.55 31.18 0.39
N LEU A 5 57.18 30.23 -0.31
CA LEU A 5 56.51 29.41 -1.30
C LEU A 5 55.80 28.24 -0.61
N MET A 6 54.50 28.11 -0.86
CA MET A 6 53.59 26.98 -0.59
C MET A 6 52.85 26.95 0.76
N LYS A 7 51.64 27.56 0.79
CA LYS A 7 50.34 26.94 1.20
C LYS A 7 49.29 28.01 1.49
N ASN A 8 48.38 28.24 0.53
CA ASN A 8 46.96 28.64 0.71
C ASN A 8 46.47 29.29 -0.60
N ASN A 9 46.14 28.49 -1.61
CA ASN A 9 45.51 28.99 -2.84
C ASN A 9 43.98 29.08 -2.65
N ASP A 10 43.54 30.21 -2.12
CA ASP A 10 42.13 30.60 -2.14
C ASP A 10 41.84 31.43 -3.40
N LEU A 11 40.63 31.29 -3.94
CA LEU A 11 40.12 32.14 -5.03
C LEU A 11 40.32 33.64 -4.74
N GLY A 12 40.24 34.06 -3.48
CA GLY A 12 40.52 35.43 -3.06
C GLY A 12 41.98 35.86 -3.26
N LYS A 13 42.94 34.95 -3.11
CA LYS A 13 44.37 35.24 -3.39
C LYS A 13 44.68 35.30 -4.87
N ILE A 14 44.10 34.37 -5.65
CA ILE A 14 44.22 34.35 -7.11
C ILE A 14 43.74 35.69 -7.69
N LEU A 15 42.57 36.17 -7.25
CA LEU A 15 42.03 37.46 -7.67
C LEU A 15 42.88 38.65 -7.21
N LYS A 16 43.42 38.64 -5.98
CA LYS A 16 44.33 39.71 -5.50
C LYS A 16 45.61 39.78 -6.34
N ASN A 17 46.17 38.64 -6.71
CA ASN A 17 47.38 38.58 -7.53
C ASN A 17 47.10 39.07 -8.96
N TYR A 18 45.97 38.65 -9.55
CA TYR A 18 45.55 39.11 -10.86
C TYR A 18 45.36 40.64 -10.92
N LEU A 19 44.68 41.23 -9.94
CA LEU A 19 44.47 42.69 -9.85
C LEU A 19 45.80 43.46 -9.75
N LYS A 20 46.79 42.91 -9.02
CA LYS A 20 48.12 43.50 -8.89
C LYS A 20 48.96 43.37 -10.17
N GLN A 21 48.90 42.22 -10.84
CA GLN A 21 49.65 41.96 -12.07
C GLN A 21 49.14 42.81 -13.24
N GLU A 22 47.82 42.98 -13.35
CA GLU A 22 47.20 43.76 -14.42
C GLU A 22 47.09 45.25 -14.10
N ASN A 23 47.40 45.67 -12.86
CA ASN A 23 47.20 47.04 -12.39
C ASN A 23 45.79 47.58 -12.67
N ILE A 24 44.76 46.75 -12.42
CA ILE A 24 43.36 47.07 -12.68
C ILE A 24 42.54 47.16 -11.38
N THR A 25 41.45 47.92 -11.43
CA THR A 25 40.50 48.03 -10.31
C THR A 25 39.44 46.92 -10.35
N ILE A 26 38.80 46.68 -9.21
CA ILE A 26 37.66 45.74 -9.09
C ILE A 26 36.51 46.11 -10.06
N ASN A 27 36.29 47.41 -10.30
CA ASN A 27 35.29 47.91 -11.24
C ASN A 27 35.63 47.52 -12.69
N THR A 28 36.91 47.64 -13.06
CA THR A 28 37.41 47.27 -14.38
C THR A 28 37.30 45.76 -14.59
N LEU A 29 37.76 44.97 -13.61
CA LEU A 29 37.64 43.51 -13.63
C LEU A 29 36.18 43.04 -13.75
N SER A 30 35.26 43.70 -13.05
CA SER A 30 33.82 43.37 -13.12
C SER A 30 33.25 43.54 -14.52
N LYS A 31 33.67 44.59 -15.24
CA LYS A 31 33.26 44.84 -16.64
C LYS A 31 33.88 43.83 -17.61
N GLU A 32 35.17 43.55 -17.47
CA GLU A 32 35.91 42.63 -18.35
C GLU A 32 35.48 41.16 -18.18
N SER A 33 35.39 40.70 -16.93
CA SER A 33 35.00 39.32 -16.62
C SER A 33 33.49 39.06 -16.68
N LYS A 34 32.68 40.13 -16.81
CA LYS A 34 31.21 40.09 -16.68
C LYS A 34 30.76 39.41 -15.38
N ILE A 35 31.55 39.52 -14.32
CA ILE A 35 31.21 39.03 -12.97
C ILE A 35 30.67 40.22 -12.17
N LYS A 36 29.57 40.01 -11.44
CA LYS A 36 28.98 41.07 -10.60
C LYS A 36 29.98 41.56 -9.56
N LEU A 37 30.05 42.87 -9.37
CA LEU A 37 30.98 43.51 -8.44
C LEU A 37 30.90 42.94 -7.01
N GLU A 38 29.68 42.74 -6.52
CA GLU A 38 29.42 42.13 -5.20
C GLU A 38 30.00 40.72 -5.08
N THR A 39 29.99 39.95 -6.17
CA THR A 39 30.54 38.60 -6.20
C THR A 39 32.07 38.64 -6.12
N ILE A 40 32.71 39.58 -6.82
CA ILE A 40 34.16 39.78 -6.73
C ILE A 40 34.56 40.20 -5.30
N LYS A 41 33.83 41.14 -4.69
CA LYS A 41 34.04 41.56 -3.30
C LYS A 41 33.93 40.40 -2.32
N LYS A 42 32.85 39.60 -2.42
CA LYS A 42 32.65 38.41 -1.58
C LYS A 42 33.76 37.37 -1.73
N ILE A 43 34.34 37.22 -2.92
CA ILE A 43 35.49 36.33 -3.14
C ILE A 43 36.76 36.89 -2.50
N LEU A 44 37.00 38.20 -2.61
CA LEU A 44 38.17 38.87 -2.03
C LEU A 44 38.16 38.90 -0.49
N GLU A 45 36.95 38.95 0.10
CA GLU A 45 36.68 38.87 1.54
C GLU A 45 36.75 37.44 2.09
N ASN A 46 37.04 36.43 1.25
CA ASN A 46 37.02 35.00 1.61
C ASN A 46 35.68 34.48 2.18
N ASN A 47 34.58 35.23 1.99
CA ASN A 47 33.24 34.86 2.44
C ASN A 47 32.46 34.01 1.42
N TYR A 48 33.06 33.73 0.25
CA TYR A 48 32.40 33.05 -0.87
C TYR A 48 32.90 31.62 -1.05
N ASN A 49 32.61 30.77 -0.06
CA ASN A 49 33.13 29.39 0.03
C ASN A 49 32.65 28.43 -1.08
N LYS A 50 31.58 28.76 -1.82
CA LYS A 50 31.06 27.96 -2.94
C LYS A 50 30.66 28.84 -4.13
N PRO A 51 31.61 29.23 -4.99
CA PRO A 51 31.30 30.01 -6.17
C PRO A 51 30.41 29.26 -7.15
N HIS A 52 29.48 29.97 -7.81
CA HIS A 52 28.69 29.39 -8.88
C HIS A 52 29.59 28.92 -10.04
N LYS A 53 29.20 27.86 -10.76
CA LYS A 53 30.01 27.29 -11.87
C LYS A 53 30.28 28.35 -12.94
N SER A 54 29.26 29.12 -13.33
CA SER A 54 29.43 30.23 -14.29
C SER A 54 30.39 31.32 -13.81
N THR A 55 30.53 31.52 -12.50
CA THR A 55 31.53 32.44 -11.93
C THR A 55 32.94 31.85 -12.07
N LEU A 56 33.11 30.54 -11.82
CA LEU A 56 34.39 29.86 -12.01
C LEU A 56 34.83 29.83 -13.48
N GLU A 57 33.90 29.60 -14.42
CA GLU A 57 34.16 29.61 -15.86
C GLU A 57 34.58 31.00 -16.37
N LYS A 58 33.96 32.06 -15.83
CA LYS A 58 34.34 33.45 -16.13
C LYS A 58 35.72 33.79 -15.57
N LEU A 59 36.06 33.28 -14.38
CA LEU A 59 37.40 33.44 -13.81
C LEU A 59 38.44 32.65 -14.59
N TYR A 60 38.13 31.42 -15.01
CA TYR A 60 39.02 30.59 -15.83
C TYR A 60 39.36 31.24 -17.20
N SER A 61 38.45 32.06 -17.73
CA SER A 61 38.60 32.77 -19.00
C SER A 61 39.47 34.03 -18.92
N LEU A 62 39.99 34.40 -17.75
CA LEU A 62 40.90 35.54 -17.61
C LEU A 62 42.21 35.25 -18.35
N SER A 63 42.62 36.19 -19.22
CA SER A 63 43.67 35.97 -20.24
C SER A 63 45.08 35.80 -19.67
N LYS A 64 45.34 36.31 -18.46
CA LYS A 64 46.68 36.34 -17.83
C LYS A 64 46.76 35.66 -16.47
N LEU A 65 45.94 34.62 -16.26
CA LEU A 65 46.13 33.73 -15.11
C LEU A 65 47.40 32.89 -15.27
N ASN A 66 48.10 32.67 -14.16
CA ASN A 66 49.20 31.71 -14.14
C ASN A 66 48.66 30.27 -14.32
N LEU A 67 49.55 29.33 -14.66
CA LEU A 67 49.16 27.94 -14.93
C LEU A 67 48.58 27.25 -13.69
N ASP A 68 49.18 27.47 -12.52
CA ASP A 68 48.77 26.83 -11.25
C ASP A 68 47.36 27.27 -10.80
N ASP A 69 47.04 28.56 -10.92
CA ASP A 69 45.74 29.14 -10.59
C ASP A 69 44.68 28.68 -11.59
N LYS A 70 45.06 28.56 -12.87
CA LYS A 70 44.19 28.05 -13.92
C LYS A 70 43.85 26.58 -13.70
N GLU A 71 44.82 25.76 -13.31
CA GLU A 71 44.62 24.36 -12.95
C GLU A 71 43.76 24.20 -11.69
N TYR A 72 43.97 25.06 -10.68
CA TYR A 72 43.14 25.09 -9.48
C TYR A 72 41.66 25.39 -9.80
N ILE A 73 41.38 26.40 -10.62
CA ILE A 73 40.01 26.75 -11.03
C ILE A 73 39.39 25.61 -11.86
N LYS A 74 40.17 24.98 -12.74
CA LYS A 74 39.73 23.81 -13.54
C LYS A 74 39.28 22.64 -12.65
N ASN A 75 40.08 22.29 -11.65
CA ASN A 75 39.76 21.23 -10.69
C ASN A 75 38.48 21.52 -9.90
N LEU A 76 38.18 22.78 -9.59
CA LEU A 76 36.93 23.18 -8.93
C LEU A 76 35.71 23.05 -9.86
N ILE A 77 35.88 23.28 -11.17
CA ILE A 77 34.81 23.11 -12.17
C ILE A 77 34.52 21.60 -12.36
N GLU A 78 35.54 20.77 -12.48
CA GLU A 78 35.40 19.32 -12.68
C GLU A 78 34.69 18.63 -11.50
N LYS A 79 35.10 18.93 -10.26
CA LYS A 79 34.43 18.43 -9.03
C LYS A 79 32.94 18.78 -8.96
N LYS A 80 32.50 19.85 -9.60
CA LYS A 80 31.07 20.23 -9.67
C LYS A 80 30.31 19.45 -10.74
N ASN A 81 30.97 19.02 -11.81
CA ASN A 81 30.35 18.20 -12.85
C ASN A 81 30.11 16.77 -12.36
N GLU A 82 31.08 16.17 -11.66
CA GLU A 82 30.96 14.80 -11.12
C GLU A 82 29.82 14.65 -10.10
N LYS A 83 29.62 15.63 -9.22
CA LYS A 83 28.50 15.61 -8.26
C LYS A 83 27.14 15.63 -8.94
N LYS A 84 27.04 16.30 -10.09
CA LYS A 84 25.79 16.40 -10.84
C LYS A 84 25.47 15.11 -11.59
N SER A 85 26.46 14.40 -12.13
CA SER A 85 26.22 13.12 -12.81
C SER A 85 25.84 12.01 -11.82
N LYS A 86 26.55 11.88 -10.68
CA LYS A 86 26.21 10.87 -9.66
C LYS A 86 24.79 11.03 -9.12
N SER A 87 24.34 12.27 -8.89
CA SER A 87 22.97 12.56 -8.45
C SER A 87 21.93 12.26 -9.54
N PHE A 88 22.29 12.34 -10.81
CA PHE A 88 21.40 12.04 -11.93
C PHE A 88 21.22 10.53 -12.09
N ASP A 89 22.32 9.76 -12.04
CA ASP A 89 22.30 8.30 -12.17
C ASP A 89 21.55 7.61 -11.02
N GLU A 90 21.70 8.10 -9.77
CA GLU A 90 20.93 7.59 -8.64
C GLU A 90 19.41 7.84 -8.78
N ASN A 91 19.04 8.98 -9.35
CA ASN A 91 17.63 9.32 -9.55
C ASN A 91 17.00 8.45 -10.65
N ILE A 92 17.72 8.20 -11.75
CA ILE A 92 17.26 7.29 -12.82
C ILE A 92 16.95 5.91 -12.24
N ARG A 93 17.89 5.35 -11.46
CA ARG A 93 17.72 4.03 -10.86
C ARG A 93 16.53 3.96 -9.89
N LYS A 94 16.23 5.06 -9.18
CA LYS A 94 15.01 5.16 -8.34
C LYS A 94 13.74 5.15 -9.18
N TYR A 95 13.71 5.88 -10.29
CA TYR A 95 12.55 5.92 -11.18
C TYR A 95 12.30 4.57 -11.87
N GLU A 96 13.34 3.87 -12.32
CA GLU A 96 13.21 2.52 -12.90
C GLU A 96 12.63 1.52 -11.89
N ASN A 97 13.10 1.54 -10.64
CA ASN A 97 12.56 0.67 -9.59
C ASN A 97 11.09 0.99 -9.27
N LEU A 98 10.71 2.27 -9.31
CA LEU A 98 9.32 2.70 -9.14
C LEU A 98 8.44 2.22 -10.29
N LEU A 99 8.94 2.28 -11.52
CA LEU A 99 8.21 1.84 -12.71
C LEU A 99 7.94 0.33 -12.66
N ASN A 100 8.96 -0.48 -12.37
CA ASN A 100 8.81 -1.93 -12.21
C ASN A 100 7.79 -2.29 -11.11
N LYS A 101 7.75 -1.51 -10.03
CA LYS A 101 6.80 -1.71 -8.94
C LYS A 101 5.37 -1.35 -9.36
N ILE A 102 5.20 -0.32 -10.20
CA ILE A 102 3.89 0.04 -10.76
C ILE A 102 3.39 -1.06 -11.68
N ASP A 103 4.23 -1.59 -12.57
CA ASP A 103 3.84 -2.68 -13.48
C ASP A 103 3.39 -3.93 -12.71
N SER A 104 4.13 -4.33 -11.67
CA SER A 104 3.74 -5.44 -10.79
C SER A 104 2.40 -5.21 -10.09
N LEU A 105 2.11 -3.98 -9.65
CA LEU A 105 0.83 -3.63 -9.02
C LEU A 105 -0.33 -3.56 -10.03
N ILE A 106 -0.05 -3.24 -11.30
CA ILE A 106 -1.06 -3.27 -12.37
C ILE A 106 -1.45 -4.71 -12.67
N GLU A 107 -0.47 -5.61 -12.82
CA GLU A 107 -0.72 -7.04 -13.03
C GLU A 107 -1.53 -7.65 -11.88
N GLU A 108 -1.16 -7.37 -10.62
CA GLU A 108 -1.89 -7.87 -9.46
C GLU A 108 -3.34 -7.36 -9.43
N ASN A 109 -3.56 -6.09 -9.77
CA ASN A 109 -4.91 -5.52 -9.83
C ASN A 109 -5.79 -6.16 -10.91
N GLU A 110 -5.24 -6.48 -12.08
CA GLU A 110 -5.99 -7.15 -13.13
C GLU A 110 -6.40 -8.57 -12.71
N ILE A 111 -5.49 -9.33 -12.08
CA ILE A 111 -5.80 -10.65 -11.51
C ILE A 111 -6.90 -10.55 -10.44
N LEU A 112 -6.84 -9.54 -9.57
CA LEU A 112 -7.86 -9.33 -8.54
C LEU A 112 -9.22 -8.96 -9.13
N LYS A 113 -9.27 -8.11 -10.16
CA LYS A 113 -10.51 -7.78 -10.87
C LYS A 113 -11.15 -9.02 -11.48
N GLU A 114 -10.37 -9.91 -12.07
CA GLU A 114 -10.89 -11.18 -12.62
C GLU A 114 -11.44 -12.09 -11.52
N LYS A 115 -10.72 -12.25 -10.40
CA LYS A 115 -11.21 -13.02 -9.25
C LYS A 115 -12.53 -12.47 -8.70
N VAL A 116 -12.68 -11.14 -8.61
CA VAL A 116 -13.93 -10.50 -8.18
C VAL A 116 -15.07 -10.79 -9.16
N LYS A 117 -14.84 -10.66 -10.47
CA LYS A 117 -15.84 -10.99 -11.49
C LYS A 117 -16.31 -12.45 -11.41
N VAL A 118 -15.38 -13.39 -11.23
CA VAL A 118 -15.72 -14.83 -11.08
C VAL A 118 -16.54 -15.07 -9.81
N PHE A 119 -16.18 -14.41 -8.70
CA PHE A 119 -16.93 -14.49 -7.46
C PHE A 119 -18.36 -13.95 -7.61
N ASP A 120 -18.52 -12.77 -8.22
CA ASP A 120 -19.82 -12.16 -8.47
C ASP A 120 -20.72 -13.02 -9.39
N LEU A 121 -20.14 -13.61 -10.44
CA LEU A 121 -20.84 -14.57 -11.30
C LEU A 121 -21.31 -15.80 -10.52
N SER A 122 -20.45 -16.40 -9.69
CA SER A 122 -20.79 -17.58 -8.89
C SER A 122 -21.90 -17.30 -7.86
N LYS A 123 -21.95 -16.09 -7.33
CA LYS A 123 -23.00 -15.66 -6.38
C LYS A 123 -24.34 -15.48 -7.10
N LYS A 124 -24.32 -14.87 -8.29
CA LYS A 124 -25.50 -14.66 -9.13
C LYS A 124 -26.08 -15.97 -9.65
N GLU A 125 -25.22 -16.93 -10.03
CA GLU A 125 -25.64 -18.28 -10.43
C GLU A 125 -26.30 -19.08 -9.30
N ASN A 126 -25.83 -18.93 -8.06
CA ASN A 126 -26.45 -19.56 -6.89
C ASN A 126 -27.83 -18.97 -6.55
N GLU A 127 -27.99 -17.65 -6.64
CA GLU A 127 -29.29 -16.99 -6.51
C GLU A 127 -30.26 -17.44 -7.63
N ASP A 128 -29.76 -17.59 -8.85
CA ASP A 128 -30.53 -18.02 -10.03
C ASP A 128 -30.94 -19.52 -9.94
N TYR A 129 -30.06 -20.41 -9.46
CA TYR A 129 -30.40 -21.82 -9.22
C TYR A 129 -31.50 -22.00 -8.18
N PHE A 130 -31.38 -21.34 -7.03
CA PHE A 130 -32.36 -21.46 -5.96
C PHE A 130 -33.70 -20.84 -6.35
N THR A 131 -33.68 -19.74 -7.10
CA THR A 131 -34.89 -19.12 -7.65
C THR A 131 -35.58 -20.03 -8.66
N ARG A 132 -34.83 -20.65 -9.58
CA ARG A 132 -35.38 -21.67 -10.49
C ARG A 132 -35.98 -22.86 -9.77
N ARG A 133 -35.34 -23.35 -8.70
CA ARG A 133 -35.86 -24.45 -7.88
C ARG A 133 -37.15 -24.09 -7.15
N LYS A 134 -37.29 -22.85 -6.69
CA LYS A 134 -38.54 -22.35 -6.09
C LYS A 134 -39.68 -22.31 -7.10
N VAL A 135 -39.42 -21.84 -8.32
CA VAL A 135 -40.43 -21.83 -9.39
C VAL A 135 -40.81 -23.27 -9.76
N GLY A 136 -39.81 -24.13 -9.98
CA GLY A 136 -40.03 -25.54 -10.34
C GLY A 136 -40.74 -26.38 -9.28
N ALA A 137 -40.63 -26.02 -7.99
CA ALA A 137 -41.39 -26.69 -6.93
C ALA A 137 -42.92 -26.55 -7.09
N PHE A 138 -43.40 -25.56 -7.84
CA PHE A 138 -44.82 -25.45 -8.20
C PHE A 138 -45.20 -26.26 -9.44
N ASP A 139 -44.22 -26.76 -10.21
CA ASP A 139 -44.45 -27.43 -11.48
C ASP A 139 -44.77 -28.94 -11.31
N ASN A 140 -44.18 -29.63 -10.33
CA ASN A 140 -44.52 -31.02 -10.01
C ASN A 140 -44.08 -31.48 -8.61
N ASP A 141 -44.73 -32.55 -8.13
CA ASP A 141 -44.51 -33.13 -6.79
C ASP A 141 -43.07 -33.60 -6.55
N LEU A 142 -42.37 -34.10 -7.58
CA LEU A 142 -40.98 -34.55 -7.43
C LEU A 142 -40.04 -33.38 -7.11
N GLN A 143 -40.22 -32.25 -7.80
CA GLN A 143 -39.45 -31.03 -7.55
C GLN A 143 -39.83 -30.39 -6.22
N SER A 144 -41.12 -30.40 -5.88
CA SER A 144 -41.62 -29.96 -4.56
C SER A 144 -41.01 -30.78 -3.42
N ASN A 145 -41.09 -32.10 -3.49
CA ASN A 145 -40.54 -33.03 -2.49
C ASN A 145 -39.03 -32.91 -2.38
N SER A 146 -38.31 -32.79 -3.51
CA SER A 146 -36.85 -32.58 -3.51
C SER A 146 -36.45 -31.26 -2.83
N LEU A 147 -37.19 -30.17 -3.09
CA LEU A 147 -36.96 -28.89 -2.45
C LEU A 147 -37.29 -28.94 -0.95
N LEU A 148 -38.38 -29.60 -0.56
CA LEU A 148 -38.79 -29.79 0.82
C LEU A 148 -37.74 -30.56 1.63
N ILE A 149 -37.25 -31.69 1.13
CA ILE A 149 -36.17 -32.47 1.75
C ILE A 149 -34.93 -31.60 1.94
N THR A 150 -34.54 -30.85 0.90
CA THR A 150 -33.39 -29.94 0.98
C THR A 150 -33.59 -28.89 2.08
N LYS A 151 -34.80 -28.32 2.18
CA LYS A 151 -35.14 -27.30 3.18
C LYS A 151 -35.11 -27.84 4.60
N ILE A 152 -35.59 -29.07 4.83
CA ILE A 152 -35.55 -29.73 6.13
C ILE A 152 -34.09 -29.91 6.57
N TRP A 153 -33.22 -30.40 5.69
CA TRP A 153 -31.79 -30.55 5.97
C TRP A 153 -31.08 -29.21 6.22
N ASP A 154 -31.33 -28.21 5.38
CA ASP A 154 -30.78 -26.85 5.55
C ASP A 154 -31.19 -26.26 6.90
N PHE A 155 -32.46 -26.41 7.27
CA PHE A 155 -33.01 -25.89 8.52
C PHE A 155 -32.32 -26.50 9.74
N ASN A 156 -32.22 -27.83 9.80
CA ASN A 156 -31.54 -28.53 10.90
C ASN A 156 -30.06 -28.11 11.00
N LYS A 157 -29.35 -28.12 9.87
CA LYS A 157 -27.94 -27.75 9.82
C LYS A 157 -27.68 -26.31 10.30
N ASN A 158 -28.50 -25.37 9.83
CA ASN A 158 -28.33 -23.96 10.17
C ASN A 158 -28.63 -23.69 11.65
N ILE A 159 -29.69 -24.30 12.21
CA ILE A 159 -29.98 -24.16 13.65
C ILE A 159 -28.82 -24.69 14.49
N LEU A 160 -28.30 -25.88 14.18
CA LEU A 160 -27.19 -26.47 14.92
C LEU A 160 -25.92 -25.62 14.85
N LYS A 161 -25.60 -25.11 13.66
CA LYS A 161 -24.43 -24.26 13.44
C LYS A 161 -24.53 -22.94 14.22
N GLU A 162 -25.62 -22.19 14.05
CA GLU A 162 -25.84 -20.92 14.74
C GLU A 162 -25.90 -21.11 16.25
N TRP A 163 -26.49 -22.21 16.73
CA TRP A 163 -26.50 -22.54 18.16
C TRP A 163 -25.10 -22.83 18.70
N ALA A 164 -24.25 -23.54 17.95
CA ALA A 164 -22.88 -23.83 18.37
C ALA A 164 -22.06 -22.54 18.57
N ASP A 165 -22.20 -21.58 17.65
CA ASP A 165 -21.53 -20.28 17.73
C ASP A 165 -22.05 -19.45 18.93
N VAL A 166 -23.38 -19.39 19.10
CA VAL A 166 -24.00 -18.72 20.25
C VAL A 166 -23.56 -19.35 21.57
N LYS A 167 -23.50 -20.69 21.65
CA LYS A 167 -23.06 -21.42 22.83
C LYS A 167 -21.62 -21.08 23.18
N LEU A 168 -20.71 -21.11 22.20
CA LEU A 168 -19.31 -20.75 22.39
C LEU A 168 -19.17 -19.34 22.97
N LEU A 169 -19.89 -18.36 22.40
CA LEU A 169 -19.85 -16.97 22.87
C LEU A 169 -20.44 -16.80 24.27
N LEU A 170 -21.45 -17.58 24.66
CA LEU A 170 -21.98 -17.58 26.02
C LEU A 170 -21.01 -18.18 27.02
N ASP A 171 -20.30 -19.24 26.64
CA ASP A 171 -19.36 -19.96 27.51
C ASP A 171 -18.09 -19.13 27.79
N ILE A 172 -17.66 -18.29 26.84
CA ILE A 172 -16.51 -17.37 27.00
C ILE A 172 -16.86 -16.15 27.88
N ASN A 173 -18.12 -15.69 27.86
CA ASN A 173 -18.52 -14.45 28.54
C ASN A 173 -18.99 -14.68 29.99
N ASP A 174 -18.76 -13.69 30.86
CA ASP A 174 -19.22 -13.76 32.25
C ASP A 174 -20.75 -13.86 32.37
N ARG A 175 -21.22 -14.70 33.29
CA ARG A 175 -22.63 -15.04 33.51
C ARG A 175 -23.48 -13.82 33.87
N THR A 176 -22.89 -12.83 34.56
CA THR A 176 -23.56 -11.60 34.97
C THR A 176 -23.82 -10.68 33.77
N LYS A 177 -22.85 -10.59 32.84
CA LYS A 177 -22.92 -9.75 31.63
C LYS A 177 -23.84 -10.33 30.56
N THR A 178 -24.02 -11.66 30.53
CA THR A 178 -24.88 -12.37 29.56
C THR A 178 -26.34 -12.49 29.98
N GLN A 179 -26.76 -11.93 31.12
CA GLN A 179 -28.11 -12.13 31.67
C GLN A 179 -29.23 -11.62 30.74
N LYS A 180 -29.04 -10.48 30.06
CA LYS A 180 -30.00 -9.96 29.07
C LYS A 180 -30.06 -10.85 27.81
N MET A 181 -28.90 -11.33 27.35
CA MET A 181 -28.81 -12.27 26.20
C MET A 181 -29.53 -13.59 26.50
N LYS A 182 -29.38 -14.12 27.73
CA LYS A 182 -30.11 -15.31 28.21
C LYS A 182 -31.63 -15.12 28.23
N LYS A 183 -32.13 -13.91 28.52
CA LYS A 183 -33.56 -13.60 28.38
C LYS A 183 -34.02 -13.63 26.92
N GLY A 184 -33.20 -13.12 26.00
CA GLY A 184 -33.44 -13.23 24.55
C GLY A 184 -33.49 -14.68 24.08
N LEU A 185 -32.52 -15.51 24.51
CA LEU A 185 -32.51 -16.95 24.22
C LEU A 185 -33.73 -17.67 24.79
N LYS A 186 -34.21 -17.27 25.97
CA LYS A 186 -35.46 -17.79 26.53
C LYS A 186 -36.67 -17.46 25.66
N SER A 187 -36.68 -16.32 24.95
CA SER A 187 -37.73 -16.01 23.97
C SER A 187 -37.64 -16.92 22.76
N ILE A 188 -36.44 -17.07 22.18
CA ILE A 188 -36.20 -17.96 21.04
C ILE A 188 -36.61 -19.40 21.36
N ALA A 189 -36.27 -19.90 22.55
CA ALA A 189 -36.67 -21.24 23.00
C ALA A 189 -38.19 -21.40 23.09
N LYS A 190 -38.93 -20.36 23.49
CA LYS A 190 -40.41 -20.40 23.48
C LYS A 190 -40.96 -20.45 22.06
N ASP A 191 -40.36 -19.72 21.12
CA ASP A 191 -40.82 -19.75 19.73
C ASP A 191 -40.47 -21.08 19.06
N PHE A 192 -39.31 -21.69 19.36
CA PHE A 192 -39.04 -23.08 18.96
C PHE A 192 -40.06 -24.06 19.54
N LYS A 193 -40.50 -23.86 20.79
CA LYS A 193 -41.54 -24.72 21.38
C LYS A 193 -42.87 -24.59 20.62
N LYS A 194 -43.29 -23.37 20.26
CA LYS A 194 -44.50 -23.17 19.44
C LYS A 194 -44.36 -23.80 18.05
N ILE A 195 -43.17 -23.73 17.45
CA ILE A 195 -42.90 -24.38 16.16
C ILE A 195 -43.00 -25.90 16.32
N ALA A 196 -42.46 -26.47 17.40
CA ALA A 196 -42.58 -27.90 17.69
C ALA A 196 -44.05 -28.32 17.88
N GLU A 197 -44.81 -27.59 18.70
CA GLU A 197 -46.25 -27.81 18.91
C GLU A 197 -47.02 -27.73 17.57
N TYR A 198 -46.73 -26.73 16.73
CA TYR A 198 -47.35 -26.59 15.41
C TYR A 198 -47.00 -27.74 14.46
N LEU A 199 -45.75 -28.23 14.49
CA LEU A 199 -45.32 -29.36 13.68
C LEU A 199 -46.00 -30.65 14.13
N GLU A 200 -46.08 -30.88 15.45
CA GLU A 200 -46.82 -31.99 16.06
C GLU A 200 -48.30 -31.96 15.67
N ASP A 201 -48.94 -30.80 15.70
CA ASP A 201 -50.38 -30.65 15.43
C ASP A 201 -50.77 -30.81 13.95
N ILE A 202 -49.87 -30.54 12.99
CA ILE A 202 -50.21 -30.47 11.54
C ILE A 202 -49.51 -31.53 10.69
N CYS A 203 -48.28 -31.90 11.01
CA CYS A 203 -47.48 -32.80 10.18
C CYS A 203 -47.42 -34.24 10.72
N PHE A 204 -47.82 -34.46 11.96
CA PHE A 204 -47.78 -35.76 12.60
C PHE A 204 -49.17 -36.10 13.14
N ASP A 205 -50.11 -36.45 12.25
CA ASP A 205 -51.20 -37.30 12.73
C ASP A 205 -50.51 -38.55 13.31
N SER A 206 -50.59 -38.71 14.63
CA SER A 206 -49.88 -39.74 15.42
C SER A 206 -50.10 -41.19 14.95
N SER A 207 -50.94 -41.39 13.94
CA SER A 207 -51.17 -42.63 13.19
C SER A 207 -50.25 -42.86 11.98
N GLU A 208 -49.57 -41.84 11.44
CA GLU A 208 -48.79 -41.95 10.19
C GLU A 208 -47.29 -42.22 10.39
N ILE A 209 -46.70 -41.75 11.49
CA ILE A 209 -45.26 -41.89 11.78
C ILE A 209 -45.10 -42.42 13.19
N LYS A 210 -44.45 -43.58 13.35
CA LYS A 210 -44.14 -44.12 14.68
C LYS A 210 -42.84 -43.48 15.21
N GLU A 211 -42.72 -43.35 16.54
CA GLU A 211 -41.53 -42.74 17.17
C GLU A 211 -40.22 -43.44 16.80
N ASP A 212 -40.25 -44.74 16.47
CA ASP A 212 -39.08 -45.52 16.03
C ASP A 212 -38.65 -45.24 14.56
N GLU A 213 -39.47 -44.53 13.79
CA GLU A 213 -39.20 -44.14 12.40
C GLU A 213 -38.56 -42.73 12.29
N VAL A 214 -38.40 -42.03 13.41
CA VAL A 214 -37.79 -40.69 13.45
C VAL A 214 -36.30 -40.75 13.11
N ILE A 215 -35.91 -40.10 12.00
CA ILE A 215 -34.52 -40.05 11.55
C ILE A 215 -33.72 -39.07 12.43
N ILE A 216 -32.78 -39.61 13.22
CA ILE A 216 -31.81 -38.80 13.98
C ILE A 216 -30.77 -38.21 13.01
N MET A 217 -30.90 -36.92 12.70
CA MET A 217 -30.00 -36.18 11.81
C MET A 217 -28.73 -35.70 12.55
N ASN A 218 -27.89 -36.64 13.00
CA ASN A 218 -26.57 -36.30 13.54
C ASN A 218 -25.53 -36.23 12.42
N GLU A 219 -24.77 -35.12 12.34
CA GLU A 219 -23.55 -35.09 11.55
C GLU A 219 -22.60 -36.17 12.09
N LYS A 220 -22.38 -37.23 11.31
CA LYS A 220 -21.32 -38.21 11.61
C LYS A 220 -19.98 -37.47 11.56
N ASN A 221 -19.52 -37.00 12.72
CA ASN A 221 -18.10 -36.73 12.93
C ASN A 221 -17.38 -38.06 12.76
N GLY A 222 -16.82 -38.28 11.56
CA GLY A 222 -16.07 -39.49 11.23
C GLY A 222 -14.91 -39.67 12.20
N LYS A 223 -15.08 -40.58 13.16
CA LYS A 223 -13.94 -41.30 13.72
C LYS A 223 -13.49 -42.25 12.62
N LYS A 224 -12.39 -41.90 11.95
CA LYS A 224 -11.59 -42.88 11.21
C LYS A 224 -10.99 -43.81 12.26
N GLU A 225 -11.36 -45.08 12.21
CA GLU A 225 -10.57 -46.19 12.75
C GLU A 225 -9.29 -46.37 11.92
#